data_AF-A0A161MM32-F1
#
_entry.id   AF-A0A161MM32-F1
#
_cell.length_a   1.000
_cell.length_b   1.000
_cell.length_c   1.000
_cell.angle_alpha   90.00
_cell.angle_beta   90.00
_cell.angle_gamma   90.00
#
_symmetry.space_group_name_H-M   'P 1'
#
loop_
_entity.id
_entity.type
_entity.pdbx_description
1 polymer ?
#
loop_
_entity_poly.entity_id
_entity_poly.type
_entity_poly.pdbx_seq_one_letter_code
_entity_poly.pdbx_strand_id
1 'polypeptide(L)'
;SIGGFNAHAANIVTAIYIATGQDPAQNVTSSNCLTLIEPWGDEGNELYVSCTMPSIEIGTVGGGTQLGPQSACLDILGVKGAHKSRPGENAAALARIVCGSVLAGELSLLSALSAGHLVKSHLKHNRSSANITDDSVKVTSKTFGPCLNV
;
A
#
# COMPACT_ATOMS: atom_id res chain seq x y z
N SER A 1 7.02 -9.32 16.67
CA SER A 1 7.33 -8.02 16.07
C SER A 1 7.20 -6.95 17.14
N ILE A 2 8.00 -5.88 17.10
CA ILE A 2 7.77 -4.67 17.90
C ILE A 2 7.41 -3.58 16.88
N GLY A 3 6.25 -2.95 17.00
CA GLY A 3 5.78 -1.89 16.10
C GLY A 3 5.19 -2.35 14.76
N GLY A 4 5.54 -3.55 14.26
CA GLY A 4 5.01 -4.10 13.01
C GLY A 4 3.84 -5.06 13.20
N PHE A 5 2.68 -4.56 13.65
CA PHE A 5 1.43 -5.33 13.77
C PHE A 5 0.43 -4.89 12.69
N ASN A 6 0.88 -4.94 11.44
CA ASN A 6 0.16 -4.52 10.23
C ASN A 6 0.60 -5.41 9.04
N ALA A 7 -0.12 -5.32 7.92
CA ALA A 7 0.20 -6.09 6.72
C ALA A 7 1.28 -5.40 5.86
N HIS A 8 1.08 -4.12 5.50
CA HIS A 8 1.99 -3.38 4.61
C HIS A 8 1.98 -1.86 4.81
N ALA A 9 1.85 -1.36 6.05
CA ALA A 9 1.86 0.08 6.33
C ALA A 9 3.08 0.79 5.71
N ALA A 10 4.26 0.15 5.76
CA ALA A 10 5.50 0.66 5.18
C ALA A 10 5.42 0.97 3.67
N ASN A 11 4.63 0.20 2.90
CA ASN A 11 4.47 0.46 1.46
C ASN A 11 3.77 1.80 1.24
N ILE A 12 2.69 2.04 1.96
CA ILE A 12 1.89 3.26 1.84
C ILE A 12 2.66 4.47 2.36
N VAL A 13 3.29 4.35 3.54
CA VAL A 13 4.12 5.40 4.12
C VAL A 13 5.23 5.81 3.15
N THR A 14 6.01 4.85 2.65
CA THR A 14 7.11 5.11 1.72
C THR A 14 6.62 5.79 0.43
N ALA A 15 5.51 5.32 -0.14
CA ALA A 15 4.95 5.90 -1.36
C ALA A 15 4.56 7.37 -1.17
N ILE A 16 3.85 7.69 -0.09
CA ILE A 16 3.46 9.08 0.22
C ILE A 16 4.70 9.92 0.55
N TYR A 17 5.67 9.37 1.27
CA TYR A 17 6.88 10.09 1.68
C TYR A 17 7.69 10.54 0.47
N ILE A 18 7.94 9.64 -0.48
CA ILE A 18 8.65 9.94 -1.72
C ILE A 18 7.86 10.98 -2.56
N ALA A 19 6.55 10.79 -2.69
CA ALA A 19 5.70 11.68 -3.49
C ALA A 19 5.61 13.10 -2.91
N THR A 20 5.59 13.24 -1.59
CA THR A 20 5.39 14.52 -0.91
C THR A 20 6.67 15.15 -0.36
N GLY A 21 7.84 14.56 -0.66
CA GLY A 21 9.15 15.12 -0.30
C GLY A 21 9.52 15.01 1.17
N GLN A 22 9.01 13.98 1.84
CA GLN A 22 9.44 13.60 3.19
C GLN A 22 10.77 12.83 3.14
N ASP A 23 11.34 12.49 4.29
CA ASP A 23 12.54 11.66 4.38
C ASP A 23 12.15 10.17 4.37
N PRO A 24 12.41 9.41 3.27
CA PRO A 24 12.03 8.00 3.19
C PRO A 24 12.79 7.11 4.19
N ALA A 25 13.95 7.55 4.71
CA ALA A 25 14.68 6.81 5.72
C ALA A 25 13.90 6.75 7.05
N GLN A 26 13.04 7.74 7.33
CA GLN A 26 12.17 7.76 8.50
C GLN A 26 11.04 6.72 8.44
N ASN A 27 10.84 6.03 7.30
CA ASN A 27 9.88 4.92 7.18
C ASN A 27 10.09 3.84 8.25
N VAL A 28 11.32 3.64 8.74
CA VAL A 28 11.62 2.66 9.80
C VAL A 28 10.73 2.88 11.03
N THR A 29 10.56 4.12 11.46
CA THR A 29 9.78 4.47 12.65
C THR A 29 8.36 4.89 12.29
N SER A 30 8.19 5.63 11.19
CA SER A 30 6.90 6.11 10.71
C SER A 30 5.94 5.00 10.29
N SER A 31 6.44 3.81 9.96
CA SER A 31 5.59 2.66 9.59
C SER A 31 5.16 1.78 10.76
N ASN A 32 5.52 2.15 12.00
CA ASN A 32 4.96 1.50 13.19
C ASN A 32 3.44 1.64 13.17
N CYS A 33 2.74 0.51 13.06
CA CYS A 33 1.30 0.48 12.92
C CYS A 33 0.73 -0.78 13.57
N LEU A 34 -0.34 -0.58 14.33
CA LEU A 34 -1.24 -1.62 14.81
C LEU A 34 -2.55 -1.55 14.04
N THR A 35 -2.85 -2.60 13.29
CA THR A 35 -4.12 -2.77 12.57
C THR A 35 -5.01 -3.72 13.38
N LEU A 36 -6.21 -3.26 13.77
CA LEU A 36 -7.23 -4.07 14.44
C LEU A 36 -8.46 -4.18 13.56
N ILE A 37 -9.07 -5.37 13.53
CA ILE A 37 -10.25 -5.68 12.74
C ILE A 37 -11.19 -6.52 13.61
N GLU A 38 -12.43 -6.08 13.75
CA GLU A 38 -13.43 -6.70 14.61
C GLU A 38 -14.82 -6.67 13.93
N PRO A 39 -15.69 -7.68 14.17
CA PRO A 39 -17.09 -7.61 13.78
C PRO A 39 -17.78 -6.42 14.45
N TRP A 40 -18.73 -5.79 13.75
CA TRP A 40 -19.45 -4.61 14.22
C TRP A 40 -20.94 -4.67 13.87
N GLY A 41 -21.72 -3.80 14.54
CA GLY A 41 -23.17 -3.74 14.43
C GLY A 41 -23.89 -4.81 15.25
N ASP A 42 -25.21 -4.65 15.43
CA ASP A 42 -26.02 -5.53 16.30
C ASP A 42 -26.03 -6.99 15.83
N GLU A 43 -25.90 -7.22 14.51
CA GLU A 43 -25.88 -8.55 13.90
C GLU A 43 -24.44 -9.08 13.64
N GLY A 44 -23.40 -8.26 13.85
CA GLY A 44 -22.01 -8.65 13.59
C GLY A 44 -21.63 -8.79 12.11
N ASN A 45 -22.44 -8.24 11.20
CA ASN A 45 -22.24 -8.32 9.74
C ASN A 45 -21.43 -7.15 9.17
N GLU A 46 -21.09 -6.15 9.99
CA GLU A 46 -20.24 -5.02 9.61
C GLU A 46 -18.81 -5.24 10.09
N LEU A 47 -17.87 -4.46 9.55
CA LEU A 47 -16.46 -4.57 9.88
C LEU A 47 -15.96 -3.26 10.49
N TYR A 48 -15.55 -3.31 11.76
CA TYR A 48 -14.79 -2.23 12.38
C TYR A 48 -13.29 -2.44 12.10
N VAL A 49 -12.65 -1.41 11.56
CA VAL A 49 -11.22 -1.43 11.26
C VAL A 49 -10.57 -0.18 11.85
N SER A 50 -9.43 -0.35 12.51
CA SER A 50 -8.64 0.76 12.99
C SER A 50 -7.15 0.56 12.74
N CYS A 51 -6.44 1.66 12.48
CA CYS A 51 -4.98 1.71 12.40
C CYS A 51 -4.48 2.74 13.40
N THR A 52 -3.54 2.34 14.23
CA THR A 52 -2.88 3.22 15.20
C THR A 52 -1.40 3.34 14.83
N MET A 53 -0.97 4.55 14.50
CA MET A 53 0.41 4.86 14.09
C MET A 53 1.00 5.91 15.05
N PRO A 54 1.73 5.48 16.10
CA PRO A 54 2.11 6.38 17.20
C PRO A 54 3.28 7.31 16.87
N SER A 55 4.00 7.07 15.78
CA SER A 55 5.32 7.68 15.53
C SER A 55 5.49 8.13 14.09
N ILE A 56 4.48 8.76 13.49
CA ILE A 56 4.60 9.34 12.14
C ILE A 56 5.45 10.62 12.20
N GLU A 57 6.65 10.57 11.63
CA GLU A 57 7.53 11.73 11.46
C GLU A 57 7.26 12.42 10.12
N ILE A 58 6.63 13.59 10.13
CA ILE A 58 6.17 14.23 8.89
C ILE A 58 6.21 15.75 8.94
N GLY A 59 6.37 16.40 7.78
CA GLY A 59 6.41 17.84 7.66
C GLY A 59 5.86 18.36 6.33
N THR A 60 5.41 19.61 6.33
CA THR A 60 4.92 20.30 5.12
C THR A 60 5.76 21.52 4.72
N VAL A 61 6.87 21.74 5.43
CA VAL A 61 7.84 22.82 5.21
C VAL A 61 9.25 22.26 5.41
N GLY A 62 10.19 22.63 4.54
CA GLY A 62 11.59 22.24 4.63
C GLY A 62 11.93 20.94 3.90
N GLY A 63 13.22 20.61 3.81
CA GLY A 63 13.69 19.41 3.10
C GLY A 63 13.20 19.33 1.65
N GLY A 64 12.77 18.13 1.24
CA GLY A 64 12.28 17.85 -0.11
C GLY A 64 10.93 18.50 -0.45
N THR A 65 10.17 18.98 0.55
CA THR A 65 8.83 19.56 0.34
C THR A 65 8.82 20.86 -0.50
N GLN A 66 9.99 21.49 -0.66
CA GLN A 66 10.16 22.71 -1.45
C GLN A 66 10.44 22.43 -2.94
N LEU A 67 10.76 21.19 -3.29
CA LEU A 67 10.99 20.80 -4.68
C LEU A 67 9.68 20.88 -5.46
N GLY A 68 9.72 21.43 -6.68
CA GLY A 68 8.52 21.70 -7.49
C GLY A 68 7.54 20.51 -7.57
N PRO A 69 7.98 19.30 -7.96
CA PRO A 69 7.09 18.13 -8.06
C PRO A 69 6.48 17.71 -6.71
N GLN A 70 7.30 17.57 -5.67
CA GLN A 70 6.84 17.18 -4.33
C GLN A 70 5.88 18.21 -3.73
N SER A 71 6.17 19.49 -3.97
CA SER A 71 5.31 20.60 -3.56
C SER A 71 3.95 20.55 -4.26
N ALA A 72 3.90 20.14 -5.53
CA ALA A 72 2.64 19.95 -6.24
C ALA A 72 1.81 18.80 -5.66
N CYS A 73 2.45 17.69 -5.25
CA CYS A 73 1.75 16.60 -4.54
C CYS A 73 1.17 17.07 -3.20
N LEU A 74 1.90 17.88 -2.43
CA LEU A 74 1.37 18.49 -1.20
C LEU A 74 0.20 19.44 -1.47
N ASP A 75 0.21 20.12 -2.61
CA ASP A 75 -0.85 21.04 -3.04
C ASP A 75 -2.13 20.29 -3.42
N ILE A 76 -2.02 19.15 -4.11
CA ILE A 76 -3.13 18.23 -4.41
C ILE A 76 -3.82 17.79 -3.10
N LEU A 77 -3.04 17.53 -2.05
CA LEU A 77 -3.53 17.15 -0.75
C LEU A 77 -4.00 18.35 0.11
N GLY A 78 -3.84 19.59 -0.38
CA GLY A 78 -4.27 20.80 0.31
C GLY A 78 -3.44 21.17 1.55
N VAL A 79 -2.24 20.62 1.71
CA VAL A 79 -1.42 20.75 2.94
C VAL A 79 -0.05 21.39 2.67
N LYS A 80 0.16 21.97 1.49
CA LYS A 80 1.44 22.61 1.14
C LYS A 80 1.81 23.76 2.08
N GLY A 81 3.05 23.75 2.55
CA GLY A 81 3.64 24.84 3.31
C GLY A 81 3.14 24.95 4.74
N ALA A 82 3.47 26.08 5.37
CA ALA A 82 3.00 26.42 6.71
C ALA A 82 1.53 26.84 6.68
N HIS A 83 0.76 26.36 7.66
CA HIS A 83 -0.62 26.82 7.81
C HIS A 83 -0.65 28.26 8.32
N LYS A 84 -1.40 29.14 7.64
CA LYS A 84 -1.35 30.61 7.84
C LYS A 84 -1.70 31.08 9.25
N SER A 85 -2.66 30.42 9.91
CA SER A 85 -3.21 30.85 11.21
C SER A 85 -3.05 29.85 12.35
N ARG A 86 -2.62 28.61 12.06
CA ARG A 86 -2.61 27.48 13.00
C ARG A 86 -1.34 26.65 12.76
N PRO A 87 -0.18 27.07 13.30
CA PRO A 87 1.07 26.37 13.10
C PRO A 87 0.95 24.86 13.36
N GLY A 88 1.48 24.04 12.45
CA GLY A 88 1.43 22.58 12.54
C GLY A 88 0.17 21.90 11.95
N GLU A 89 -0.91 22.63 11.67
CA GLU A 89 -2.17 22.01 11.20
C GLU A 89 -2.02 21.26 9.87
N ASN A 90 -1.25 21.82 8.92
CA ASN A 90 -0.98 21.15 7.64
C ASN A 90 -0.22 19.82 7.83
N ALA A 91 0.78 19.78 8.72
CA ALA A 91 1.51 18.56 9.02
C ALA A 91 0.61 17.53 9.73
N ALA A 92 -0.23 17.97 10.66
CA ALA A 92 -1.22 17.11 11.32
C ALA A 92 -2.29 16.57 10.35
N ALA A 93 -2.71 17.38 9.37
CA ALA A 93 -3.58 16.93 8.29
C ALA A 93 -2.89 15.88 7.40
N LEU A 94 -1.63 16.09 7.02
CA LEU A 94 -0.86 15.12 6.25
C LEU A 94 -0.66 13.80 7.03
N ALA A 95 -0.38 13.86 8.33
CA ALA A 95 -0.29 12.66 9.17
C ALA A 95 -1.61 11.85 9.19
N ARG A 96 -2.76 12.54 9.28
CA ARG A 96 -4.09 11.90 9.16
C ARG A 96 -4.31 11.27 7.80
N ILE A 97 -3.90 11.93 6.72
CA ILE A 97 -3.98 11.39 5.36
C ILE A 97 -3.13 10.12 5.23
N VAL A 98 -1.90 10.12 5.77
CA VAL A 98 -1.03 8.94 5.79
C VAL A 98 -1.69 7.78 6.53
N CYS A 99 -2.16 7.99 7.75
CA CYS A 99 -2.80 6.94 8.55
C CYS A 99 -4.09 6.40 7.88
N GLY A 100 -4.93 7.29 7.33
CA GLY A 100 -6.13 6.90 6.59
C GLY A 100 -5.81 6.11 5.31
N SER A 101 -4.74 6.49 4.61
CA SER A 101 -4.26 5.76 3.43
C SER A 101 -3.69 4.38 3.80
N VAL A 102 -2.97 4.28 4.92
CA VAL A 102 -2.51 3.00 5.47
C VAL A 102 -3.72 2.11 5.75
N LEU A 103 -4.72 2.61 6.47
CA LEU A 103 -5.95 1.85 6.76
C LEU A 103 -6.65 1.34 5.49
N ALA A 104 -6.78 2.18 4.47
CA ALA A 104 -7.34 1.76 3.18
C ALA A 104 -6.49 0.67 2.49
N GLY A 105 -5.16 0.81 2.55
CA GLY A 105 -4.23 -0.19 2.03
C GLY A 105 -4.32 -1.51 2.79
N GLU A 106 -4.38 -1.48 4.11
CA GLU A 106 -4.50 -2.65 4.98
C GLU A 106 -5.79 -3.41 4.68
N LEU A 107 -6.93 -2.71 4.63
CA LEU A 107 -8.23 -3.30 4.32
C LEU A 107 -8.20 -4.02 2.95
N SER A 108 -7.64 -3.36 1.93
CA SER A 108 -7.54 -3.90 0.58
C SER A 108 -6.67 -5.17 0.52
N LEU A 109 -5.47 -5.13 1.12
CA LEU A 109 -4.54 -6.26 1.10
C LEU A 109 -5.07 -7.44 1.92
N LEU A 110 -5.62 -7.19 3.11
CA LEU A 110 -6.18 -8.23 3.97
C LEU A 110 -7.42 -8.87 3.33
N SER A 111 -8.27 -8.08 2.67
CA SER A 111 -9.39 -8.61 1.87
C SER A 111 -8.90 -9.52 0.72
N ALA A 112 -7.88 -9.09 -0.02
CA ALA A 112 -7.30 -9.88 -1.10
C ALA A 112 -6.64 -11.19 -0.61
N LEU A 113 -5.99 -11.16 0.56
CA LEU A 113 -5.43 -12.34 1.21
C LEU A 113 -6.52 -13.31 1.66
N SER A 114 -7.57 -12.80 2.32
CA SER A 114 -8.70 -13.58 2.79
C SER A 114 -9.45 -14.28 1.63
N ALA A 115 -9.61 -13.59 0.50
CA ALA A 115 -10.25 -14.15 -0.70
C ALA A 115 -9.32 -15.00 -1.59
N GLY A 116 -8.02 -15.15 -1.25
CA GLY A 116 -7.05 -15.87 -2.08
C GLY A 116 -6.70 -15.17 -3.41
N HIS A 117 -6.98 -13.88 -3.55
CA HIS A 117 -6.81 -13.11 -4.79
C HIS A 117 -5.41 -12.48 -4.96
N LEU A 118 -4.55 -12.51 -3.94
CA LEU A 118 -3.28 -11.79 -3.95
C LEU A 118 -2.36 -12.19 -5.13
N VAL A 119 -2.22 -13.49 -5.40
CA VAL A 119 -1.34 -13.96 -6.50
C VAL A 119 -1.85 -13.50 -7.86
N LYS A 120 -3.18 -13.52 -8.07
CA LYS A 120 -3.83 -13.12 -9.32
C LYS A 120 -3.64 -11.62 -9.59
N SER A 121 -3.75 -10.77 -8.56
CA SER A 121 -3.54 -9.33 -8.72
C SER A 121 -2.08 -8.97 -9.01
N HIS A 122 -1.12 -9.62 -8.34
CA HIS A 122 0.31 -9.45 -8.62
C HIS A 122 0.68 -9.87 -10.04
N LEU A 123 0.18 -11.00 -10.54
CA LEU A 123 0.45 -11.45 -11.90
C LEU A 123 -0.13 -10.52 -12.97
N LYS A 124 -1.29 -9.90 -12.69
CA LYS A 124 -1.95 -8.99 -13.63
C LYS A 124 -1.32 -7.60 -13.67
N HIS A 125 -0.92 -7.05 -12.52
CA HIS A 125 -0.55 -5.62 -12.41
C HIS A 125 0.92 -5.39 -12.04
N ASN A 126 1.57 -6.34 -11.37
CA ASN A 126 2.97 -6.22 -10.93
C ASN A 126 3.95 -7.04 -11.78
N ARG A 127 3.46 -7.70 -12.83
CA ARG A 127 4.27 -8.39 -13.84
C ARG A 127 3.79 -7.94 -15.22
N SER A 128 4.71 -7.50 -16.08
CA SER A 128 4.35 -7.12 -17.44
C SER A 128 3.78 -8.33 -18.18
N SER A 129 2.63 -8.16 -18.83
CA SER A 129 2.07 -9.19 -19.73
C SER A 129 3.00 -9.51 -20.90
N ALA A 130 3.95 -8.61 -21.20
CA ALA A 130 5.01 -8.81 -22.18
C ALA A 130 5.99 -9.94 -21.83
N ASN A 131 6.11 -10.33 -20.55
CA ASN A 131 6.98 -11.41 -20.11
C ASN A 131 6.28 -12.78 -20.01
N ILE A 132 5.00 -12.86 -20.41
CA ILE A 132 4.29 -14.14 -20.57
C ILE A 132 4.42 -14.52 -22.05
N THR A 133 5.58 -15.06 -22.42
CA THR A 133 5.71 -15.77 -23.70
C THR A 133 4.87 -17.03 -23.59
N ASP A 134 3.82 -17.10 -24.41
CA ASP A 134 2.97 -18.27 -24.58
C ASP A 134 3.77 -19.40 -25.22
N ASP A 135 4.59 -20.09 -24.40
CA ASP A 135 5.26 -21.34 -24.78
C ASP A 135 4.29 -22.53 -24.61
N SER A 136 3.04 -22.35 -25.04
CA SER A 136 2.18 -23.48 -25.39
C SER A 136 2.65 -24.07 -26.73
N VAL A 137 3.80 -24.75 -26.68
CA VAL A 137 4.19 -25.69 -27.72
C VAL A 137 3.04 -26.69 -27.86
N LYS A 138 2.35 -26.58 -28.99
CA LYS A 138 1.32 -27.50 -29.45
C LYS A 138 1.82 -28.93 -29.26
N VAL A 139 1.21 -29.65 -28.32
CA VAL A 139 1.30 -31.11 -28.30
C VAL A 139 0.55 -31.60 -29.54
N THR A 140 1.25 -31.66 -30.68
CA THR A 140 0.77 -32.37 -31.86
C THR A 140 0.56 -33.82 -31.47
N SER A 141 -0.69 -34.25 -31.52
CA SER A 141 -1.11 -35.64 -31.41
C SER A 141 -0.36 -36.47 -32.46
N LYS A 142 0.72 -37.13 -32.07
CA LYS A 142 1.25 -38.26 -32.83
C LYS A 142 0.43 -39.48 -32.42
N THR A 143 -0.46 -39.89 -33.31
CA THR A 143 -1.04 -41.24 -33.34
C THR A 143 0.07 -42.28 -33.28
N PHE A 144 0.15 -43.01 -32.17
CA PHE A 144 0.95 -44.23 -32.11
C PHE A 144 0.20 -45.33 -32.87
N GLY A 145 0.84 -45.85 -33.93
CA GLY A 145 0.40 -47.05 -34.63
C GLY A 145 0.59 -48.32 -33.77
N PRO A 146 -0.03 -49.45 -34.16
CA PRO A 146 -0.11 -50.62 -33.30
C PRO A 146 1.15 -51.50 -33.37
N CYS A 147 1.39 -52.18 -32.25
CA CYS A 147 2.16 -53.42 -32.05
C CYS A 147 3.70 -53.37 -32.12
N LEU A 148 4.35 -53.79 -31.02
CA LEU A 148 4.96 -55.13 -30.93
C LEU A 148 5.46 -55.44 -29.51
N ASN A 149 5.16 -56.66 -29.06
CA ASN A 149 5.59 -57.30 -27.82
C ASN A 149 7.13 -57.42 -27.72
N VAL A 150 7.69 -57.13 -26.54
CA VAL A 150 8.55 -58.02 -25.72
C VAL A 150 8.29 -57.68 -24.26
#